data_AF-A0ABD5QJ22-F1
#
_entry.id   AF-A0ABD5QJ22-F1
#
_cell.length_a   1.000
_cell.length_b   1.000
_cell.length_c   1.000
_cell.angle_alpha   90.00
_cell.angle_beta   90.00
_cell.angle_gamma   90.00
#
_symmetry.space_group_name_H-M   'P 1'
#
loop_
_entity.id
_entity.type
_entity.pdbx_description
1 polymer ?
#
loop_
_entity_poly.entity_id
_entity_poly.type
_entity_poly.pdbx_seq_one_letter_code
_entity_poly.pdbx_strand_id
1 'polypeptide(L)' 'MYRAILPEGQVVCERYERDENGVELYDDDDRFVAFVPYASLHALLDEETYESDERSIM' A
#
# COMPACT_ATOMS: atom_id res chain seq x y z
N MET A 1 0.53 -2.18 9.36
CA MET A 1 1.39 -2.58 8.23
C MET A 1 0.58 -2.66 6.93
N TYR A 2 1.05 -1.95 5.91
CA TYR A 2 0.53 -1.93 4.54
C TYR A 2 1.50 -2.59 3.56
N ARG A 3 0.96 -3.13 2.48
CA ARG A 3 1.74 -3.68 1.37
C ARG A 3 1.27 -3.14 0.03
N ALA A 4 2.14 -2.41 -0.66
CA ALA A 4 1.95 -1.98 -2.03
C ALA A 4 2.39 -3.09 -3.00
N ILE A 5 1.49 -3.52 -3.89
CA ILE A 5 1.76 -4.51 -4.93
C ILE A 5 2.06 -3.79 -6.24
N LEU A 6 3.22 -4.08 -6.82
CA LEU A 6 3.70 -3.55 -8.08
C LEU A 6 3.97 -4.70 -9.07
N PRO A 7 4.07 -4.43 -10.38
CA PRO A 7 4.50 -5.43 -11.37
C PRO A 7 5.90 -5.99 -11.07
N GLU A 8 6.74 -5.17 -10.44
CA GLU A 8 8.16 -5.42 -10.23
C GLU A 8 8.44 -6.09 -8.87
N GLY A 9 7.43 -6.18 -8.00
CA GLY A 9 7.56 -6.73 -6.66
C GLY A 9 6.51 -6.18 -5.69
N GLN A 10 6.84 -6.21 -4.40
CA GLN A 10 5.98 -5.67 -3.35
C GLN A 10 6.80 -4.79 -2.41
N VAL A 11 6.22 -3.70 -1.94
CA VAL A 11 6.83 -2.80 -0.95
C VAL A 11 5.98 -2.85 0.32
N VAL A 12 6.65 -3.03 1.45
CA VAL A 12 6.02 -3.05 2.77
C VAL A 12 6.29 -1.71 3.45
N CYS A 13 5.26 -1.12 4.05
CA CYS A 13 5.31 0.19 4.69
C CYS A 13 4.33 0.27 5.86
N GLU A 14 4.56 1.15 6.83
CA GLU A 14 3.65 1.33 7.97
C GLU A 14 2.61 2.42 7.71
N ARG A 15 2.96 3.41 6.87
CA ARG A 15 2.05 4.49 6.49
C ARG A 15 2.16 4.77 4.99
N TYR A 16 1.08 5.23 4.41
CA TYR A 16 1.08 5.73 3.04
C TYR A 16 0.33 7.07 2.96
N GLU A 17 0.77 7.94 2.07
CA GLU A 17 0.10 9.21 1.76
C GLU A 17 -0.28 9.23 0.29
N ARG A 18 -1.52 9.65 0.00
CA ARG A 18 -2.01 9.78 -1.36
C ARG A 18 -1.67 11.16 -1.89
N ASP A 19 -0.96 11.17 -3.00
CA ASP A 19 -0.64 12.37 -3.76
C ASP A 19 -1.47 12.40 -5.07
N GLU A 20 -1.33 13.48 -5.84
CA GLU A 20 -1.98 13.63 -7.15
C GLU A 20 -1.51 12.58 -8.16
N ASN A 21 -0.25 12.15 -8.09
CA ASN A 21 0.34 11.25 -9.09
C ASN A 21 0.55 9.80 -8.61
N GLY A 22 0.34 9.53 -7.31
CA GLY A 22 0.61 8.22 -6.74
C GLY A 22 0.45 8.18 -5.23
N VAL A 23 1.18 7.26 -4.60
CA VAL A 23 1.23 7.07 -3.16
C VAL A 23 2.68 7.07 -2.68
N GLU A 24 2.93 7.85 -1.65
CA GLU A 24 4.20 7.87 -0.93
C GLU A 24 4.12 6.90 0.24
N LEU A 25 5.16 6.08 0.40
CA LEU A 25 5.23 5.02 1.40
C LEU A 25 6.25 5.41 2.47
N TYR A 26 5.88 5.21 3.73
CA TYR A 26 6.64 5.59 4.91
C TYR A 26 6.81 4.40 5.86
N ASP A 27 7.96 4.32 6.54
CA ASP A 27 8.23 3.32 7.57
C ASP A 27 7.72 3.75 8.96
N ASP A 28 7.99 2.93 9.98
CA ASP A 28 7.59 3.18 11.38
C ASP A 28 8.23 4.44 11.98
N ASP A 29 9.37 4.89 11.44
CA ASP A 29 10.07 6.11 11.84
C ASP A 29 9.58 7.35 11.03
N ASP A 30 8.45 7.24 10.31
CA ASP A 30 7.96 8.25 9.37
C ASP A 30 8.98 8.63 8.27
N ARG A 31 9.93 7.74 7.95
CA ARG A 31 10.89 7.97 6.87
C ARG A 31 10.31 7.55 5.55
N PHE A 32 10.52 8.39 4.54
CA PHE A 32 10.17 8.08 3.16
C PHE A 32 10.93 6.82 2.69
N VAL A 33 10.17 5.82 2.29
CA VAL A 33 10.68 4.54 1.77
C VAL A 33 10.68 4.55 0.25
N ALA A 34 9.54 4.88 -0.35
CA ALA A 34 9.35 4.83 -1.79
C ALA A 34 8.13 5.64 -2.24
N PHE A 35 8.14 6.07 -3.50
CA PHE A 35 6.97 6.62 -4.19
C PHE A 35 6.48 5.61 -5.24
N VAL A 36 5.18 5.32 -5.24
CA VAL A 36 4.55 4.40 -6.17
C VAL A 36 3.50 5.16 -7.01
N PRO A 37 3.71 5.33 -8.32
CA PRO A 37 2.73 6.00 -9.17
C PRO A 37 1.49 5.12 -9.36
N TYR A 38 0.31 5.74 -9.51
CA TYR A 38 -0.95 4.98 -9.71
C TYR A 38 -0.93 4.11 -10.97
N ALA A 39 -0.16 4.49 -11.99
CA ALA A 39 0.02 3.70 -13.20
C ALA A 39 0.67 2.33 -12.93
N SER A 40 1.46 2.21 -11.86
CA SER A 40 2.17 0.99 -11.47
C SER A 40 1.62 0.36 -10.18
N LEU A 41 0.66 1.01 -9.51
CA LEU A 41 0.04 0.48 -8.29
C LEU A 41 -1.06 -0.51 -8.66
N HIS A 42 -0.83 -1.79 -8.42
CA HIS A 42 -1.85 -2.82 -8.65
C HIS A 42 -2.83 -2.92 -7.48
N ALA A 43 -2.32 -2.88 -6.25
CA ALA A 43 -3.14 -2.93 -5.04
C ALA A 43 -2.35 -2.36 -3.86
N LEU A 44 -3.07 -1.81 -2.88
CA LEU A 44 -2.54 -1.49 -1.56
C LEU A 44 -3.32 -2.30 -0.54
N LEU A 45 -2.64 -3.21 0.15
CA LEU A 45 -3.23 -4.12 1.11
C LEU A 45 -2.95 -3.59 2.51
N ASP A 46 -3.96 -3.60 3.38
CA ASP A 46 -3.82 -3.33 4.80
C ASP A 46 -3.86 -4.67 5.54
N GLU A 47 -2.82 -4.99 6.31
CA GLU A 47 -2.76 -6.27 7.03
C GLU A 47 -3.83 -6.39 8.12
N GLU A 48 -4.40 -5.28 8.63
CA GLU A 48 -5.51 -5.32 9.59
C GLU A 48 -6.88 -5.60 8.92
N THR A 49 -7.10 -5.08 7.72
CA THR A 49 -8.39 -5.20 7.02
C THR A 49 -8.63 -6.60 6.44
N TYR A 50 -7.57 -7.35 6.13
CA TYR A 50 -7.71 -8.71 5.60
C TYR A 50 -8.21 -9.75 6.61
N GLU A 51 -8.29 -9.44 7.92
CA GLU A 51 -8.98 -10.31 8.90
C GLU A 51 -10.49 -10.05 8.99
N SER A 52 -11.02 -8.96 8.40
CA SER A 52 -12.47 -8.65 8.43
C SER A 52 -13.22 -8.91 7.12
N ASP A 53 -12.52 -9.09 5.99
CA ASP A 53 -13.15 -9.40 4.70
C ASP A 53 -13.20 -10.92 4.40
N GLU A 54 -13.45 -11.72 5.43
CA GLU A 54 -14.19 -12.97 5.22
C GLU A 54 -15.63 -12.63 4.83
N ARG A 55 -15.86 -12.60 3.51
CA ARG A 55 -17.16 -12.66 2.83
C ARG A 55 -17.91 -11.34 2.68
N SER A 56 -17.77 -10.74 1.50
CA SER A 56 -18.96 -10.31 0.77
C SER A 56 -18.77 -10.45 -0.74
N ILE A 57 -19.00 -11.66 -1.24
CA ILE A 57 -19.44 -11.87 -2.62
C ILE A 57 -20.92 -12.27 -2.52
N MET A 58 -21.82 -11.31 -2.78
CA MET A 58 -23.11 -11.48 -3.49
C MET A 58 -23.85 -10.16 -3.60
#